data_AF-A0A9J6QMY3-F1
#
_entry.id   AF-A0A9J6QMY3-F1
#
_cell.length_a   1.000
_cell.length_b   1.000
_cell.length_c   1.000
_cell.angle_alpha   90.00
_cell.angle_beta   90.00
_cell.angle_gamma   90.00
#
_symmetry.space_group_name_H-M   'P 1'
#
loop_
_entity.id
_entity.type
_entity.pdbx_description
1 polymer ?
#
loop_
_entity_poly.entity_id
_entity_poly.type
_entity_poly.pdbx_seq_one_letter_code
_entity_poly.pdbx_strand_id
1 'polypeptide(L)' 'MTCVFDYSKIISGVYAKGLSYGDVARTLGISERAYSLKMSNRAEFTQQEIDVLAIDILEIPPERIPEYFFTPLV' A
#
# COMPACT_ATOMS: atom_id res chain seq x y z
N MET A 1 14.55 11.93 11.71
CA MET A 1 13.31 12.29 10.99
C MET A 1 12.79 11.04 10.35
N THR A 2 11.61 10.55 10.74
CA THR A 2 10.90 9.51 9.99
C THR A 2 10.06 10.21 8.92
N CYS A 3 10.35 9.94 7.65
CA CYS A 3 9.48 10.40 6.56
C CYS A 3 8.12 9.68 6.69
N VAL A 4 7.04 10.44 6.67
CA VAL A 4 5.67 9.93 6.67
C VAL A 4 5.15 10.06 5.24
N PHE A 5 4.52 9.00 4.73
CA PHE A 5 3.98 8.96 3.37
C PHE A 5 2.45 9.01 3.37
N ASP A 6 1.91 9.63 2.32
CA ASP A 6 0.49 9.67 2.01
C ASP A 6 0.08 8.43 1.22
N TYR A 7 -0.65 7.53 1.87
CA TYR A 7 -1.20 6.31 1.26
C TYR A 7 -2.66 6.46 0.80
N SER A 8 -3.21 7.68 0.73
CA SER A 8 -4.60 7.92 0.32
C SER A 8 -4.92 7.37 -1.09
N LYS A 9 -3.93 7.38 -1.99
CA LYS A 9 -4.05 6.78 -3.33
C LYS A 9 -4.17 5.25 -3.29
N ILE A 10 -3.44 4.60 -2.40
CA ILE A 10 -3.55 3.14 -2.21
C ILE A 10 -4.94 2.82 -1.66
N ILE A 11 -5.37 3.53 -0.62
CA ILE A 11 -6.67 3.32 0.02
C ILE A 11 -7.81 3.48 -0.98
N SER A 12 -7.83 4.59 -1.72
CA SER A 12 -8.85 4.84 -2.74
C SER A 12 -8.81 3.82 -3.88
N GLY A 13 -7.63 3.38 -4.32
CA GLY A 13 -7.49 2.33 -5.33
C GLY A 13 -7.98 0.95 -4.87
N VAL A 14 -7.68 0.57 -3.63
CA VAL A 14 -8.17 -0.68 -3.01
C VAL A 14 -9.70 -0.66 -2.90
N TYR A 15 -10.28 0.44 -2.44
CA TYR A 15 -11.74 0.57 -2.35
C TYR A 15 -12.42 0.61 -3.72
N ALA A 16 -11.81 1.24 -4.73
CA ALA A 16 -12.34 1.25 -6.09
C ALA A 16 -12.42 -0.17 -6.70
N LYS A 17 -11.57 -1.10 -6.21
CA LYS A 17 -11.58 -2.52 -6.59
C LYS A 17 -12.47 -3.38 -5.68
N GLY A 18 -13.18 -2.78 -4.73
CA GLY A 18 -14.09 -3.50 -3.81
C GLY A 18 -13.36 -4.38 -2.78
N LEU A 19 -12.06 -4.15 -2.57
CA LEU A 19 -11.25 -4.94 -1.66
C LEU A 19 -11.27 -4.35 -0.25
N SER A 20 -11.26 -5.21 0.76
CA SER A 20 -11.09 -4.82 2.15
C SER A 20 -9.61 -4.86 2.57
N TYR A 21 -9.29 -4.29 3.73
CA TYR A 21 -7.95 -4.41 4.33
C TYR A 21 -7.54 -5.87 4.55
N GLY A 22 -8.49 -6.73 4.93
CA GLY A 22 -8.25 -8.16 5.10
C GLY A 22 -7.95 -8.88 3.78
N ASP A 23 -8.60 -8.48 2.68
CA ASP A 23 -8.34 -9.08 1.36
C ASP A 23 -6.96 -8.68 0.82
N VAL A 24 -6.57 -7.43 1.03
CA VAL A 24 -5.22 -6.97 0.68
C VAL A 24 -4.17 -7.67 1.52
N ALA A 25 -4.36 -7.75 2.84
CA ALA A 25 -3.43 -8.44 3.71
C ALA A 25 -3.26 -9.93 3.34
N ARG A 26 -4.37 -10.60 2.98
CA ARG A 26 -4.36 -12.00 2.50
C ARG A 26 -3.55 -12.14 1.22
N THR A 27 -3.74 -11.22 0.27
CA THR A 27 -3.01 -11.21 -1.01
C THR A 27 -1.50 -10.99 -0.80
N LEU A 28 -1.15 -10.13 0.16
CA LEU A 28 0.24 -9.88 0.55
C LEU A 28 0.86 -10.99 1.42
N GLY A 29 0.08 -11.98 1.85
CA GLY A 29 0.56 -13.04 2.75
C GLY A 29 0.91 -12.56 4.16
N ILE A 30 0.33 -11.45 4.62
CA ILE A 30 0.57 -10.85 5.94
C ILE A 30 -0.71 -10.79 6.78
N SER A 31 -0.57 -10.52 8.08
CA SER A 31 -1.73 -10.26 8.93
C SER A 31 -2.36 -8.90 8.62
N GLU A 32 -3.68 -8.77 8.80
CA GLU A 32 -4.40 -7.49 8.66
C GLU A 32 -3.84 -6.40 9.59
N ARG A 33 -3.38 -6.80 10.80
CA ARG A 33 -2.67 -5.91 11.73
C ARG A 33 -1.37 -5.38 11.13
N ALA A 34 -0.57 -6.22 10.49
CA ALA A 34 0.68 -5.81 9.85
C ALA A 34 0.40 -4.81 8.71
N TYR A 35 -0.59 -5.10 7.88
CA TYR A 35 -1.03 -4.18 6.82
C TYR A 35 -1.52 -2.84 7.37
N SER A 36 -2.32 -2.85 8.44
CA SER A 36 -2.79 -1.65 9.13
C SER A 36 -1.64 -0.81 9.72
N LEU A 37 -0.62 -1.45 10.29
CA LEU A 37 0.58 -0.75 10.79
C LEU A 37 1.34 -0.06 9.64
N LYS A 38 1.46 -0.71 8.47
CA LYS A 38 2.09 -0.12 7.28
C LYS A 38 1.31 1.10 6.77
N MET A 39 0.00 0.95 6.64
CA MET A 39 -0.91 2.05 6.26
C MET A 39 -0.89 3.23 7.24
N SER A 40 -0.49 2.98 8.49
CA SER A 40 -0.34 4.01 9.53
C SER A 40 1.08 4.56 9.64
N ASN A 41 1.97 4.28 8.69
CA ASN A 41 3.40 4.64 8.72
C ASN A 41 4.16 4.11 9.96
N ARG A 42 3.65 3.07 10.63
CA ARG A 42 4.30 2.43 11.79
C ARG A 42 5.19 1.24 11.40
N ALA A 43 5.11 0.82 10.15
CA ALA A 43 5.96 -0.18 9.54
C ALA A 43 6.19 0.18 8.07
N GLU A 44 7.34 -0.19 7.53
CA GLU A 44 7.67 0.07 6.12
C GLU A 44 7.12 -1.05 5.23
N PHE A 45 6.82 -0.73 3.98
CA PHE A 45 6.55 -1.74 2.96
C PHE A 45 7.87 -2.36 2.48
N THR A 46 7.89 -3.68 2.32
CA THR A 46 8.99 -4.34 1.63
C THR A 46 8.83 -4.15 0.13
N GLN A 47 9.91 -4.28 -0.63
CA GLN A 47 9.84 -4.20 -2.09
C GLN A 47 8.87 -5.23 -2.68
N GLN A 48 8.87 -6.45 -2.16
CA GLN A 48 7.95 -7.50 -2.59
C GLN A 48 6.47 -7.13 -2.34
N GLU A 49 6.16 -6.50 -1.21
CA GLU A 49 4.80 -6.04 -0.92
C GLU A 49 4.38 -4.89 -1.85
N ILE A 50 5.30 -3.99 -2.19
CA ILE A 50 5.07 -2.91 -3.15
C ILE A 50 4.77 -3.51 -4.52
N ASP A 51 5.55 -4.50 -4.97
CA ASP A 51 5.38 -5.15 -6.26
C ASP A 51 4.01 -5.82 -6.36
N VAL A 52 3.60 -6.59 -5.35
CA VAL A 52 2.29 -7.26 -5.30
C VAL A 52 1.15 -6.23 -5.24
N LEU A 53 1.26 -5.20 -4.41
CA LEU A 53 0.25 -4.14 -4.34
C LEU A 53 0.12 -3.39 -5.66
N ALA A 54 1.24 -3.09 -6.32
CA ALA A 54 1.23 -2.32 -7.56
C ALA A 54 0.71 -3.15 -8.74
N ILE A 55 1.19 -4.38 -8.90
CA ILE A 55 0.89 -5.21 -10.08
C ILE A 55 -0.43 -5.96 -9.89
N ASP A 56 -0.56 -6.72 -8.79
CA ASP A 56 -1.65 -7.69 -8.63
C ASP A 56 -2.92 -7.05 -8.08
N ILE A 57 -2.80 -5.99 -7.27
CA ILE A 57 -3.94 -5.33 -6.65
C ILE A 57 -4.31 -4.07 -7.43
N LEU A 58 -3.43 -3.08 -7.49
CA LEU A 58 -3.77 -1.75 -8.00
C LEU A 58 -3.62 -1.62 -9.52
N GLU A 59 -2.96 -2.58 -10.19
CA GLU A 59 -2.67 -2.58 -11.63
C GLU A 59 -2.04 -1.25 -12.10
N ILE A 60 -1.12 -0.71 -11.29
CA ILE A 60 -0.42 0.54 -11.57
C ILE A 60 0.78 0.25 -12.48
N PRO A 61 1.00 1.05 -13.53
CA PRO A 61 2.25 0.96 -14.29
C PRO A 61 3.45 1.34 -13.40
N PRO A 62 4.64 0.72 -13.62
CA PRO A 62 5.81 0.89 -12.77
C PRO A 62 6.24 2.35 -12.55
N GLU A 63 6.06 3.18 -13.58
CA GLU A 63 6.44 4.60 -13.56
C GLU A 63 5.63 5.41 -12.54
N ARG A 64 4.46 4.91 -12.14
CA ARG A 64 3.54 5.58 -11.21
C ARG A 64 3.64 5.05 -9.79
N ILE A 65 4.36 3.97 -9.53
CA ILE A 65 4.60 3.43 -8.17
C ILE A 65 5.06 4.53 -7.20
N PRO A 66 6.00 5.44 -7.56
CA PRO A 66 6.44 6.46 -6.62
C PRO A 66 5.33 7.40 -6.14
N GLU A 67 4.32 7.65 -6.97
CA GLU A 67 3.20 8.50 -6.59
C GLU A 67 2.32 7.89 -5.49
N TYR A 68 2.31 6.55 -5.36
CA TYR A 68 1.46 5.83 -4.41
C TYR A 68 2.17 5.51 -3.10
N PHE A 69 3.49 5.27 -3.15
CA PHE A 69 4.26 4.80 -2.00
C PHE A 69 5.22 5.83 -1.42
N PHE A 70 5.62 6.84 -2.20
CA PHE A 70 6.68 7.78 -1.82
C PHE A 70 6.24 9.26 -1.84
N THR A 71 4.94 9.54 -1.84
CA THR A 71 4.41 10.90 -1.68
C THR A 71 4.49 11.31 -0.20
N PRO A 72 5.25 12.35 0.19
CA PRO A 72 5.34 12.76 1.60
C PRO A 72 4.04 13.38 2.11
N LEU A 73 3.69 13.11 3.38
CA LEU A 73 2.68 13.86 4.10
C LEU A 73 3.31 15.21 4.53
N VAL A 74 2.81 16.32 4.00
CA VAL A 74 3.28 17.70 4.30
C VAL A 74 2.46 18.30 5.43
#